data_AF-A0A3P3Q5H2-F1
#
_entry.id   AF-A0A3P3Q5H2-F1
#
_cell.length_a   1.000
_cell.length_b   1.000
_cell.length_c   1.000
_cell.angle_alpha   90.00
_cell.angle_beta   90.00
_cell.angle_gamma   90.00
#
_symmetry.space_group_name_H-M   'P 1'
#
loop_
_entity.id
_entity.type
_entity.pdbx_description
1 polymer ?
#
loop_
_entity_poly.entity_id
_entity_poly.type
_entity_poly.pdbx_seq_one_letter_code
_entity_poly.pdbx_strand_id
1 'polypeptide(L)'
;MGLQLIFAVETNKTCKSDWIYIKDTISRFYTIDQAHIKLSTVYMDGKSNYTKKQKEVKSLVSQYLNVSKNNKSQVIYCFDCDEYDNKQEDMQFLEKARCFCKDNEYEFVWFCKDIERVYLGKKVNDGKKREESARFKSRCMINNIKEQDLSVLEYRHNTSNILVVLDKFIGRK
;
A
#
# COMPACT_ATOMS: atom_id res chain seq x y z
N MET A 1 -3.00 -1.30 23.88
CA MET A 1 -1.78 -0.97 23.10
C MET A 1 -2.27 -0.45 21.75
N GLY A 2 -1.97 0.79 21.38
CA GLY A 2 -2.40 1.33 20.09
C GLY A 2 -1.45 0.93 18.96
N LEU A 3 -2.00 0.57 17.80
CA LEU A 3 -1.24 0.27 16.58
C LEU A 3 -1.57 1.31 15.51
N GLN A 4 -0.54 1.93 14.93
CA GLN A 4 -0.67 2.74 13.73
C GLN A 4 -0.09 2.00 12.54
N LEU A 5 -0.86 1.86 11.46
CA LEU A 5 -0.36 1.42 10.16
C LEU A 5 -0.21 2.64 9.25
N ILE A 6 1.03 2.92 8.84
CA ILE A 6 1.39 4.05 7.98
C ILE A 6 1.67 3.51 6.58
N PHE A 7 0.81 3.85 5.63
CA PHE A 7 0.94 3.46 4.23
C PHE A 7 1.61 4.56 3.42
N ALA A 8 2.81 4.31 2.92
CA ALA A 8 3.47 5.17 1.93
C ALA A 8 3.07 4.70 0.53
N VAL A 9 2.22 5.48 -0.15
CA VAL A 9 1.65 5.14 -1.46
C VAL A 9 2.22 6.03 -2.54
N GLU A 10 2.35 5.51 -3.77
CA GLU A 10 2.97 6.21 -4.88
C GLU A 10 2.20 7.47 -5.30
N THR A 11 0.88 7.38 -5.33
CA THR A 11 0.00 8.48 -5.75
C THR A 11 0.28 9.81 -5.07
N ASN A 12 -0.07 10.86 -5.80
CA ASN A 12 -0.08 12.22 -5.28
C ASN A 12 -1.32 12.50 -4.41
N LYS A 13 -1.25 13.57 -3.62
CA LYS A 13 -2.31 13.98 -2.69
C LYS A 13 -3.62 14.38 -3.39
N THR A 14 -3.62 14.61 -4.71
CA THR A 14 -4.78 15.07 -5.48
C THR A 14 -5.60 13.92 -6.07
N CYS A 15 -4.95 12.84 -6.55
CA CYS A 15 -5.63 11.67 -7.11
C CYS A 15 -6.10 10.70 -6.01
N LYS A 16 -5.24 10.42 -5.02
CA LYS A 16 -5.47 9.48 -3.90
C LYS A 16 -5.98 8.09 -4.31
N SER A 17 -5.83 7.69 -5.58
CA SER A 17 -6.43 6.47 -6.12
C SER A 17 -5.93 5.22 -5.39
N ASP A 18 -4.62 5.11 -5.16
CA ASP A 18 -4.05 3.90 -4.54
C ASP A 18 -4.62 3.67 -3.14
N TRP A 19 -4.75 4.74 -2.37
CA TRP A 19 -5.30 4.67 -1.02
C TRP A 19 -6.76 4.21 -1.03
N ILE A 20 -7.54 4.54 -2.06
CA ILE A 20 -8.92 4.05 -2.18
C ILE A 20 -8.93 2.53 -2.29
N TYR A 21 -8.11 1.95 -3.17
CA TYR A 21 -8.03 0.49 -3.33
C TYR A 21 -7.54 -0.20 -2.04
N ILE A 22 -6.50 0.33 -1.41
CA ILE A 22 -5.95 -0.22 -0.16
C ILE A 22 -6.97 -0.15 0.97
N LYS A 23 -7.67 1.00 1.11
CA LYS A 23 -8.66 1.17 2.17
C LYS A 23 -9.86 0.24 1.99
N ASP A 24 -10.33 0.06 0.76
CA ASP A 24 -11.42 -0.89 0.47
C ASP A 24 -10.97 -2.33 0.73
N THR A 25 -9.71 -2.68 0.43
CA THR A 25 -9.11 -3.98 0.76
C THR A 25 -9.11 -4.23 2.26
N ILE A 26 -8.63 -3.27 3.05
CA ILE A 26 -8.66 -3.38 4.52
C ILE A 26 -10.09 -3.55 5.01
N SER A 27 -11.04 -2.77 4.48
CA SER A 27 -12.46 -2.84 4.85
C SER A 27 -13.09 -4.20 4.51
N ARG A 28 -12.71 -4.81 3.38
CA ARG A 28 -13.25 -6.08 2.91
C ARG A 28 -12.74 -7.27 3.72
N PHE A 29 -11.44 -7.32 4.01
CA PHE A 29 -10.77 -8.52 4.54
C PHE A 29 -10.46 -8.46 6.04
N TYR A 30 -10.53 -7.29 6.70
CA TYR A 30 -10.10 -7.15 8.09
C TYR A 30 -11.11 -6.40 8.97
N THR A 31 -11.23 -6.85 10.21
CA THR A 31 -11.99 -6.13 11.24
C THR A 31 -11.05 -5.16 11.93
N ILE A 32 -11.22 -3.87 11.64
CA ILE A 32 -10.43 -2.80 12.25
C ILE A 32 -11.15 -2.30 13.49
N ASP A 33 -10.57 -2.58 14.65
CA ASP A 33 -10.93 -1.89 15.88
C ASP A 33 -10.41 -0.45 15.84
N GLN A 34 -11.29 0.49 15.53
CA GLN A 34 -10.93 1.91 15.39
C GLN A 34 -10.45 2.55 16.70
N ALA A 35 -10.73 1.95 17.86
CA ALA A 35 -10.21 2.43 19.13
C ALA A 35 -8.72 2.10 19.29
N HIS A 36 -8.26 1.02 18.69
CA HIS A 36 -6.91 0.50 18.87
C HIS A 36 -6.04 0.59 17.62
N ILE A 37 -6.63 0.70 16.42
CA ILE A 37 -5.92 0.71 15.13
C ILE A 37 -6.15 2.04 14.41
N LYS A 38 -5.05 2.75 14.16
CA LYS A 38 -5.03 3.99 13.38
C LYS A 38 -4.42 3.72 12.00
N LEU A 39 -5.19 3.99 10.94
CA LEU A 39 -4.65 3.98 9.57
C LEU A 39 -4.16 5.39 9.22
N SER A 40 -2.97 5.49 8.63
CA SER A 40 -2.37 6.76 8.20
C SER A 40 -1.73 6.59 6.83
N THR A 41 -1.68 7.68 6.05
CA THR A 41 -1.18 7.64 4.67
C THR A 41 -0.16 8.73 4.42
N VAL A 42 0.92 8.38 3.72
CA VAL A 42 1.90 9.30 3.16
C VAL A 42 1.89 9.15 1.65
N TYR A 43 1.66 10.25 0.95
CA TYR A 43 1.62 10.28 -0.51
C TYR A 43 3.02 10.63 -1.02
N MET A 44 3.65 9.72 -1.77
CA MET A 44 5.02 9.85 -2.24
C MET A 44 5.17 10.82 -3.40
N ASP A 45 4.11 11.04 -4.19
CA ASP A 45 4.16 11.89 -5.39
C ASP A 45 5.18 11.34 -6.40
N GLY A 46 5.12 10.02 -6.64
CA GLY A 46 6.00 9.27 -7.54
C GLY A 46 6.90 8.27 -6.83
N LYS A 47 7.13 7.11 -7.48
CA LYS A 47 7.86 5.97 -6.91
C LYS A 47 9.25 6.28 -6.36
N SER A 48 9.99 7.24 -6.93
CA SER A 48 11.37 7.57 -6.53
C SER A 48 11.48 8.46 -5.29
N ASN A 49 10.36 8.97 -4.77
CA ASN A 49 10.36 9.91 -3.63
C ASN A 49 10.29 9.22 -2.26
N TYR A 50 10.29 7.88 -2.20
CA TYR A 50 10.22 7.11 -0.96
C TYR A 50 11.26 7.52 0.09
N THR A 51 12.48 7.86 -0.33
CA THR A 51 13.55 8.36 0.56
C THR A 51 13.27 9.78 1.07
N LYS A 52 12.76 10.67 0.21
CA LYS A 52 12.41 12.06 0.58
C LYS A 52 11.28 12.11 1.60
N LYS A 53 10.36 11.14 1.55
CA LYS A 53 9.21 11.03 2.46
C LYS A 53 9.52 10.39 3.80
N GLN A 54 10.73 9.88 4.00
CA GLN A 54 11.12 9.27 5.27
C GLN A 54 10.99 10.23 6.46
N LYS A 55 11.23 11.54 6.27
CA LYS A 55 11.01 12.56 7.32
C LYS A 55 9.53 12.66 7.72
N GLU A 56 8.62 12.64 6.74
CA GLU A 56 7.16 12.67 6.96
C GLU A 56 6.70 11.41 7.71
N VAL A 57 7.18 10.24 7.28
CA VAL A 57 6.93 8.95 7.96
C VAL A 57 7.44 8.97 9.41
N LYS A 58 8.70 9.34 9.64
CA LYS A 58 9.29 9.40 10.99
C LYS A 58 8.55 10.39 11.88
N SER A 59 8.09 11.52 11.33
CA SER A 59 7.27 12.47 12.07
C SER A 59 5.96 11.84 12.56
N LEU A 60 5.25 11.10 11.69
CA LEU A 60 4.02 10.40 12.08
C LEU A 60 4.26 9.35 13.16
N VAL A 61 5.33 8.56 13.03
CA VAL A 61 5.73 7.57 14.03
C VAL A 61 5.98 8.24 15.39
N SER A 62 6.81 9.29 15.42
CA SER A 62 7.10 10.04 16.65
C SER A 62 5.87 10.67 17.27
N GLN A 63 4.99 11.26 16.46
CA GLN A 63 3.73 11.84 16.93
C GLN A 63 2.85 10.78 17.62
N TYR A 64 2.74 9.58 17.05
CA TYR A 64 1.91 8.52 17.62
C TYR A 64 2.51 7.90 18.88
N LEU A 65 3.84 7.76 18.93
CA LEU A 65 4.58 7.33 20.13
C LEU A 65 4.43 8.32 21.29
N ASN A 66 4.41 9.63 21.02
CA ASN A 66 4.27 10.65 22.05
C ASN A 66 2.89 10.65 22.73
N VAL A 67 1.86 10.07 22.09
CA VAL A 67 0.52 9.93 22.70
C VAL A 67 0.53 8.88 23.82
N SER A 68 1.28 7.79 23.65
CA SER A 68 1.47 6.77 24.67
C SER A 68 2.72 5.95 24.37
N LYS A 69 3.57 5.74 25.37
CA LYS A 69 4.82 4.95 25.25
C LYS A 69 4.59 3.50 24.77
N ASN A 70 3.37 2.98 24.95
CA ASN A 70 3.00 1.64 24.51
C ASN A 70 2.51 1.60 23.06
N ASN A 71 2.31 2.74 22.41
CA ASN A 71 1.89 2.75 21.01
C ASN A 71 2.97 2.20 20.11
N LYS A 72 2.57 1.52 19.04
CA LYS A 72 3.47 1.01 18.01
C LYS A 72 3.03 1.54 16.65
N SER A 73 3.99 1.79 15.79
CA SER A 73 3.74 2.20 14.41
C SER A 73 4.43 1.22 13.48
N GLN A 74 3.70 0.67 12.52
CA GLN A 74 4.26 -0.09 11.43
C GLN A 74 4.19 0.75 10.15
N VAL A 75 5.30 0.80 9.43
CA VAL A 75 5.38 1.48 8.14
C VAL A 75 5.32 0.43 7.04
N ILE A 76 4.45 0.67 6.06
CA ILE A 76 4.22 -0.18 4.90
C ILE A 76 4.40 0.69 3.67
N TYR A 77 5.41 0.39 2.86
CA TYR A 77 5.61 1.04 1.57
C TYR A 77 4.94 0.23 0.47
N CYS A 78 4.16 0.90 -0.36
CA CYS A 78 3.44 0.31 -1.48
C CYS A 78 4.01 0.82 -2.80
N PHE A 79 4.47 -0.10 -3.65
CA PHE A 79 5.09 0.21 -4.93
C PHE A 79 4.39 -0.50 -6.08
N ASP A 80 4.24 0.21 -7.20
CA ASP A 80 3.92 -0.38 -8.48
C ASP A 80 5.20 -1.00 -9.07
N CYS A 81 5.09 -2.21 -9.63
CA CYS A 81 6.24 -2.89 -10.24
C CYS A 81 6.58 -2.39 -11.64
N ASP A 82 5.69 -1.62 -12.27
CA ASP A 82 5.79 -1.18 -13.67
C ASP A 82 6.18 -2.33 -14.59
N GLU A 83 7.12 -2.14 -15.51
CA GLU A 83 7.54 -3.16 -16.47
C GLU A 83 8.81 -3.89 -15.97
N TYR A 84 8.86 -4.30 -14.69
CA TYR A 84 10.04 -4.95 -14.07
C TYR A 84 10.58 -6.20 -14.80
N ASP A 85 9.72 -6.88 -15.53
CA ASP A 85 10.02 -8.07 -16.34
C ASP A 85 10.71 -7.73 -17.67
N ASN A 86 10.52 -6.50 -18.17
CA ASN A 86 11.04 -6.05 -19.48
C ASN A 86 12.02 -4.89 -19.37
N LYS A 87 12.03 -4.16 -18.25
CA LYS A 87 12.87 -2.98 -18.02
C LYS A 87 13.77 -3.19 -16.80
N GLN A 88 15.07 -3.26 -17.07
CA GLN A 88 16.09 -3.43 -16.04
C GLN A 88 16.07 -2.30 -14.99
N GLU A 89 15.73 -1.07 -15.39
CA GLU A 89 15.62 0.07 -14.47
C GLU A 89 14.52 -0.14 -13.41
N ASP A 90 13.36 -0.67 -13.81
CA ASP A 90 12.25 -0.96 -12.90
C ASP A 90 12.59 -2.12 -11.96
N MET A 91 13.27 -3.16 -12.47
CA MET A 91 13.79 -4.26 -11.64
C MET A 91 14.80 -3.75 -10.61
N GLN A 92 15.77 -2.94 -11.01
CA GLN A 92 16.77 -2.37 -10.10
C GLN A 92 16.13 -1.43 -9.07
N PHE A 93 15.10 -0.68 -9.46
CA PHE A 93 14.33 0.14 -8.55
C PHE A 93 13.65 -0.70 -7.47
N LEU A 94 12.96 -1.78 -7.85
CA LEU A 94 12.28 -2.67 -6.89
C LEU A 94 13.25 -3.31 -5.91
N GLU A 95 14.41 -3.78 -6.38
CA GLU A 95 15.45 -4.32 -5.50
C GLU A 95 15.96 -3.26 -4.51
N LYS A 96 16.21 -2.02 -4.97
CA LYS A 96 16.60 -0.91 -4.09
C LYS A 96 15.51 -0.56 -3.08
N ALA A 97 14.25 -0.54 -3.50
CA ALA A 97 13.10 -0.24 -2.64
C ALA A 97 12.91 -1.35 -1.59
N ARG A 98 13.10 -2.62 -1.97
CA ARG A 98 13.06 -3.77 -1.07
C ARG A 98 14.19 -3.71 -0.03
N CYS A 99 15.42 -3.45 -0.45
CA CYS A 99 16.56 -3.24 0.46
C CYS A 99 16.29 -2.08 1.42
N PHE A 100 15.81 -0.94 0.90
CA PHE A 100 15.46 0.21 1.74
C PHE A 100 14.42 -0.14 2.82
N CYS A 101 13.37 -0.89 2.46
CA CYS A 101 12.37 -1.30 3.44
C CYS A 101 12.99 -2.21 4.51
N LYS A 102 13.79 -3.20 4.08
CA LYS A 102 14.50 -4.11 4.99
C LYS A 102 15.43 -3.37 5.96
N ASP A 103 16.23 -2.44 5.46
CA ASP A 103 17.21 -1.68 6.25
C ASP A 103 16.56 -0.76 7.30
N ASN A 104 15.28 -0.41 7.10
CA ASN A 104 14.52 0.45 8.01
C ASN A 104 13.45 -0.31 8.80
N GLU A 105 13.41 -1.64 8.74
CA GLU A 105 12.37 -2.48 9.37
C GLU A 105 10.94 -2.11 8.91
N TYR A 106 10.81 -1.68 7.66
CA TYR A 106 9.54 -1.39 7.01
C TYR A 106 9.06 -2.59 6.20
N GLU A 107 7.76 -2.64 6.00
CA GLU A 107 7.13 -3.66 5.18
C GLU A 107 7.04 -3.22 3.73
N PHE A 108 7.29 -4.16 2.82
CA PHE A 108 7.29 -3.94 1.38
C PHE A 108 6.06 -4.60 0.76
N VAL A 109 5.17 -3.77 0.20
CA VAL A 109 4.02 -4.20 -0.59
C VAL A 109 4.26 -3.86 -2.05
N TRP A 110 3.96 -4.81 -2.92
CA TRP A 110 4.06 -4.64 -4.37
C TRP A 110 2.72 -4.86 -5.06
N PHE A 111 2.50 -4.11 -6.14
CA PHE A 111 1.40 -4.32 -7.08
C PHE A 111 1.99 -4.68 -8.44
N CYS A 112 1.69 -5.88 -8.94
CA CYS A 112 2.28 -6.32 -10.20
C CYS A 112 1.81 -5.42 -11.34
N LYS A 113 2.79 -4.86 -12.07
CA LYS A 113 2.63 -3.77 -13.01
C LYS A 113 2.14 -2.48 -12.36
N ASP A 114 0.87 -2.38 -11.99
CA ASP A 114 0.29 -1.20 -11.34
C ASP A 114 -0.92 -1.62 -10.49
N ILE A 115 -1.27 -0.80 -9.48
CA ILE A 115 -2.40 -1.09 -8.59
C ILE A 115 -3.71 -1.25 -9.37
N GLU A 116 -3.94 -0.48 -10.43
CA GLU A 116 -5.15 -0.62 -11.24
C GLU A 116 -5.24 -1.97 -11.96
N ARG A 117 -4.13 -2.54 -12.44
CA ARG A 117 -4.13 -3.90 -13.02
C ARG A 117 -4.43 -4.97 -11.98
N VAL A 118 -3.95 -4.81 -10.75
CA VAL A 118 -4.27 -5.74 -9.66
C VAL A 118 -5.76 -5.72 -9.33
N TYR A 119 -6.39 -4.55 -9.22
CA TYR A 119 -7.79 -4.44 -8.78
C TYR A 119 -8.82 -4.39 -9.91
N LEU A 120 -8.45 -3.96 -11.11
CA LEU A 120 -9.35 -3.82 -12.27
C LEU A 120 -9.01 -4.79 -13.41
N GLY A 121 -7.86 -5.45 -13.37
CA GLY A 121 -7.40 -6.34 -14.44
C GLY A 121 -7.01 -5.61 -15.73
N LYS A 122 -6.92 -4.28 -15.72
CA LYS A 122 -6.64 -3.45 -16.90
C LYS A 122 -5.76 -2.26 -16.53
N LYS A 123 -4.95 -1.81 -17.49
CA LYS A 123 -4.21 -0.54 -17.38
C LYS A 123 -5.19 0.64 -17.42
N VAL A 124 -4.99 1.62 -16.55
CA VAL A 124 -5.77 2.86 -16.52
C VAL A 124 -4.85 4.04 -16.78
N ASN A 125 -5.26 4.93 -17.70
CA ASN A 125 -4.52 6.16 -17.97
C ASN A 125 -4.58 7.10 -16.76
N ASP A 126 -3.50 7.85 -16.50
CA ASP A 126 -3.39 8.70 -15.31
C ASP A 126 -4.55 9.67 -15.12
N GLY A 127 -5.03 10.30 -16.21
CA GLY A 127 -6.20 11.20 -16.17
C GLY A 127 -7.52 10.54 -15.77
N LYS A 128 -7.61 9.20 -15.79
CA LYS A 128 -8.80 8.42 -15.42
C LYS A 128 -8.66 7.67 -14.10
N LYS A 129 -7.47 7.63 -13.48
CA LYS A 129 -7.25 6.89 -12.22
C LYS A 129 -8.18 7.35 -11.09
N ARG A 130 -8.41 8.67 -10.98
CA ARG A 130 -9.34 9.23 -9.99
C ARG A 130 -10.80 8.80 -10.23
N GLU A 131 -11.24 8.77 -11.48
CA GLU A 131 -12.60 8.35 -11.84
C GLU A 131 -12.79 6.85 -11.60
N GLU A 132 -11.85 6.03 -12.07
CA GLU A 132 -11.93 4.57 -11.95
C GLU A 132 -11.84 4.11 -10.48
N SER A 133 -11.00 4.74 -9.66
CA SER A 133 -10.95 4.43 -8.21
C SER A 133 -12.25 4.84 -7.48
N ALA A 134 -12.84 5.98 -7.84
CA ALA A 134 -14.14 6.38 -7.30
C ALA A 134 -15.26 5.41 -7.75
N ARG A 135 -15.21 4.93 -8.99
CA ARG A 135 -16.14 3.94 -9.52
C ARG A 135 -15.97 2.58 -8.83
N PHE A 136 -14.72 2.14 -8.62
CA PHE A 136 -14.40 0.90 -7.92
C PHE A 136 -15.03 0.89 -6.53
N LYS A 137 -14.85 1.97 -5.77
CA LYS A 137 -15.41 2.14 -4.43
C LYS A 137 -16.93 2.21 -4.44
N SER A 138 -17.52 3.06 -5.27
CA SER A 138 -18.98 3.26 -5.29
C SER A 138 -19.75 2.01 -5.71
N ARG A 139 -19.14 1.15 -6.52
CA ARG A 139 -19.72 -0.13 -6.95
C ARG A 139 -19.30 -1.32 -6.08
N CYS A 140 -18.58 -1.09 -4.98
CA CYS A 140 -18.05 -2.13 -4.10
C CYS A 140 -17.32 -3.24 -4.86
N MET A 141 -16.55 -2.87 -5.90
CA MET A 141 -15.88 -3.83 -6.79
C MET A 141 -14.85 -4.70 -6.08
N ILE A 142 -14.39 -4.29 -4.89
CA ILE A 142 -13.55 -5.09 -4.00
C ILE A 142 -14.15 -6.47 -3.68
N ASN A 143 -15.49 -6.60 -3.71
CA ASN A 143 -16.16 -7.88 -3.47
C ASN A 143 -15.90 -8.93 -4.55
N ASN A 144 -15.49 -8.51 -5.75
CA ASN A 144 -15.18 -9.40 -6.86
C ASN A 144 -13.71 -9.84 -6.87
N ILE A 145 -12.87 -9.24 -6.01
CA ILE A 145 -11.44 -9.54 -5.95
C ILE A 145 -11.23 -10.78 -5.10
N LYS A 146 -10.49 -11.74 -5.63
CA LYS A 146 -10.19 -12.99 -4.93
C LYS A 146 -9.03 -12.76 -3.98
N GLU A 147 -9.19 -13.22 -2.75
CA GLU A 147 -8.18 -13.12 -1.70
C GLU A 147 -6.83 -13.73 -2.10
N GLN A 148 -6.86 -14.84 -2.83
CA GLN A 148 -5.68 -15.54 -3.34
C GLN A 148 -4.83 -14.70 -4.29
N ASP A 149 -5.41 -13.69 -4.95
CA ASP A 149 -4.70 -12.80 -5.86
C ASP A 149 -3.99 -11.66 -5.10
N LEU A 150 -4.39 -11.40 -3.85
CA LEU A 150 -3.76 -10.41 -2.97
C LEU A 150 -2.88 -11.03 -1.87
N SER A 151 -2.78 -12.36 -1.84
CA SER A 151 -2.01 -13.15 -0.86
C SER A 151 -0.81 -13.85 -1.50
N VAL A 152 -0.19 -13.25 -2.52
CA VAL A 152 0.87 -13.90 -3.31
C VAL A 152 2.25 -13.49 -2.82
N LEU A 153 3.19 -14.43 -2.70
CA LEU A 153 4.57 -14.17 -2.27
C LEU A 153 5.52 -13.79 -3.40
N GLU A 154 5.24 -14.27 -4.61
CA GLU A 154 6.06 -14.07 -5.81
C GLU A 154 5.31 -13.26 -6.86
N TYR A 155 6.05 -12.53 -7.70
CA TYR A 155 5.44 -11.68 -8.72
C TYR A 155 4.65 -12.51 -9.74
N ARG A 156 3.35 -12.23 -9.84
CA ARG A 156 2.44 -12.81 -10.84
C ARG A 156 1.54 -11.71 -11.40
N HIS A 157 1.09 -11.87 -12.63
CA HIS A 157 0.23 -10.88 -13.28
C HIS A 157 -1.05 -10.65 -12.48
N ASN A 158 -1.41 -9.37 -12.29
CA ASN A 158 -2.60 -8.90 -11.56
C ASN A 158 -2.67 -9.36 -10.09
N THR A 159 -1.53 -9.58 -9.44
CA THR A 159 -1.49 -9.96 -8.02
C THR A 159 -0.72 -8.98 -7.16
N SER A 160 -0.82 -9.17 -5.85
CA SER A 160 -0.09 -8.43 -4.82
C SER A 160 0.19 -9.32 -3.61
N ASN A 161 1.14 -8.90 -2.76
CA ASN A 161 1.40 -9.48 -1.45
C ASN A 161 0.72 -8.70 -0.29
N ILE A 162 -0.15 -7.73 -0.59
CA ILE A 162 -0.71 -6.83 0.42
C ILE A 162 -1.37 -7.55 1.61
N LEU A 163 -2.13 -8.63 1.36
CA LEU A 163 -2.76 -9.36 2.46
C LEU A 163 -1.73 -10.10 3.31
N VAL A 164 -0.69 -10.68 2.69
CA VAL A 164 0.41 -11.32 3.42
C VAL A 164 1.06 -10.37 4.42
N VAL A 165 1.26 -9.11 4.01
CA VAL A 165 1.84 -8.08 4.88
C VAL A 165 0.86 -7.68 5.97
N LEU A 166 -0.40 -7.42 5.64
CA LEU A 166 -1.41 -6.98 6.61
C LEU A 166 -1.73 -8.05 7.66
N ASP A 167 -1.69 -9.33 7.29
CA ASP A 167 -1.95 -10.47 8.19
C ASP A 167 -0.97 -10.54 9.37
N LYS A 168 0.21 -9.95 9.24
CA LYS A 168 1.19 -9.85 10.32
C LYS A 168 0.74 -8.92 11.46
N PHE A 169 -0.19 -8.00 11.18
CA PHE A 169 -0.52 -6.89 12.08
C PHE A 169 -1.99 -6.83 12.48
N ILE A 170 -2.90 -7.30 11.62
CA ILE A 170 -4.35 -7.22 11.82
C ILE A 170 -5.03 -8.55 11.51
N GLY A 171 -6.05 -8.89 12.29
CA GLY A 171 -6.79 -10.14 12.15
C GLY A 171 -7.78 -10.11 10.98
N ARG A 172 -7.76 -11.17 10.16
CA ARG A 172 -8.74 -11.37 9.08
C ARG A 172 -10.15 -11.58 9.61
N LYS A 173 -11.13 -11.25 8.76
CA LYS A 173 -12.56 -11.55 8.97
C LYS A 173 -12.90 -13.01 8.72
#